data_AF-A0AAW8F4F2-F1
#
_entry.id   AF-A0AAW8F4F2-F1
#
_cell.length_a   1.000
_cell.length_b   1.000
_cell.length_c   1.000
_cell.angle_alpha   90.00
_cell.angle_beta   90.00
_cell.angle_gamma   90.00
#
_symmetry.space_group_name_H-M   'P 1'
#
loop_
_entity.id
_entity.type
_entity.pdbx_description
1 polymer ?
#
loop_
_entity_poly.entity_id
_entity_poly.type
_entity_poly.pdbx_seq_one_letter_code
_entity_poly.pdbx_strand_id
1 'polypeptide(L)'
;MSDTQTAPWNNPPQRQKPLKRKRAEKQARQAEHWGRRLEEARKQGTDVVAEVTFDRLRSVLERLPQEARDRGYEAVTAALENIRETHAQ
;
A
#
# COMPACT_ATOMS: atom_id res chain seq x y z
N MET A 1 48.38 -29.65 -1.21
CA MET A 1 47.95 -28.27 -0.87
C MET A 1 46.54 -28.14 -1.38
N SER A 2 45.55 -28.30 -0.50
CA SER A 2 44.15 -28.44 -0.89
C SER A 2 43.49 -27.05 -0.92
N ASP A 3 43.25 -26.53 -2.12
CA ASP A 3 42.43 -25.35 -2.37
C ASP A 3 41.02 -25.58 -1.81
N THR A 4 40.73 -24.94 -0.68
CA THR A 4 39.37 -24.91 -0.15
C THR A 4 38.66 -23.77 -0.87
N GLN A 5 38.11 -24.07 -2.05
CA GLN A 5 37.13 -23.21 -2.72
C GLN A 5 35.91 -23.10 -1.80
N THR A 6 35.91 -22.08 -0.94
CA THR A 6 34.82 -21.80 -0.01
C THR A 6 33.61 -21.38 -0.84
N ALA A 7 32.71 -22.33 -1.05
CA ALA A 7 31.54 -22.12 -1.86
C ALA A 7 30.69 -20.93 -1.36
N PRO A 8 30.02 -20.19 -2.25
CA PRO A 8 29.40 -18.90 -1.94
C PRO A 8 28.28 -18.94 -0.88
N TRP A 9 27.80 -20.11 -0.50
CA TRP A 9 26.85 -20.28 0.61
C TRP A 9 27.49 -20.30 2.00
N ASN A 10 28.81 -20.47 2.11
CA ASN A 10 29.53 -20.46 3.40
C ASN A 10 29.69 -19.05 3.97
N ASN A 11 29.47 -18.00 3.17
CA ASN A 11 29.57 -16.61 3.60
C ASN A 11 28.44 -15.75 2.99
N PRO A 12 27.18 -15.93 3.43
CA PRO A 12 26.07 -15.17 2.91
C PRO A 12 26.31 -13.67 3.15
N PRO A 13 26.08 -12.79 2.15
CA PRO A 13 26.38 -11.39 2.27
C PRO A 13 25.61 -10.75 3.43
N GLN A 14 26.33 -10.06 4.33
CA GLN A 14 25.70 -9.32 5.42
C GLN A 14 24.74 -8.28 4.83
N ARG A 15 23.46 -8.38 5.20
CA ARG A 15 22.43 -7.45 4.74
C ARG A 15 22.72 -6.07 5.33
N GLN A 16 23.07 -5.10 4.47
CA GLN A 16 23.43 -3.71 4.86
C GLN A 16 22.37 -2.96 5.70
N LYS A 17 21.09 -3.35 5.64
CA LYS A 17 20.02 -2.73 6.43
C LYS A 17 19.07 -3.77 7.02
N PRO A 18 18.65 -3.62 8.29
CA PRO A 18 17.68 -4.53 8.89
C PRO A 18 16.33 -4.45 8.15
N LEU A 19 15.67 -5.60 7.99
CA LEU A 19 14.40 -5.72 7.24
C LEU A 19 13.31 -4.74 7.74
N LYS A 20 13.27 -4.47 9.05
CA LYS A 20 12.34 -3.51 9.65
C LYS A 20 12.52 -2.09 9.10
N ARG A 21 13.77 -1.60 8.97
CA ARG A 21 14.06 -0.29 8.36
C ARG A 21 13.62 -0.22 6.90
N LYS A 22 13.85 -1.27 6.12
CA LYS A 22 13.41 -1.32 4.70
C LYS A 22 11.88 -1.27 4.56
N ARG A 23 11.13 -1.93 5.46
CA ARG A 23 9.66 -1.88 5.46
C ARG A 23 9.15 -0.48 5.80
N ALA A 24 9.71 0.15 6.83
CA ALA A 24 9.36 1.51 7.20
C ALA A 24 9.68 2.52 6.07
N GLU A 25 10.86 2.44 5.45
CA GLU A 25 11.24 3.27 4.30
C GLU A 25 10.29 3.06 3.10
N LYS A 26 9.82 1.83 2.87
CA LYS A 26 8.84 1.54 1.81
C LYS A 26 7.47 2.16 2.13
N GLN A 27 7.01 2.03 3.38
CA GLN A 27 5.75 2.62 3.83
C GLN A 27 5.79 4.16 3.75
N ALA A 28 6.89 4.78 4.16
CA ALA A 28 7.09 6.22 4.07
C ALA A 28 7.02 6.72 2.61
N ARG A 29 7.72 6.03 1.69
CA ARG A 29 7.65 6.36 0.25
C ARG A 29 6.25 6.21 -0.33
N GLN A 30 5.53 5.16 0.07
CA GLN A 30 4.14 4.98 -0.35
C GLN A 30 3.23 6.08 0.19
N ALA A 31 3.39 6.46 1.45
CA ALA A 31 2.63 7.55 2.06
C ALA A 31 2.89 8.89 1.35
N GLU A 32 4.16 9.20 1.06
CA GLU A 32 4.55 10.42 0.33
C GLU A 32 3.96 10.45 -1.08
N HIS A 33 4.06 9.34 -1.83
CA HIS A 33 3.51 9.23 -3.18
C HIS A 33 2.00 9.52 -3.20
N TRP A 34 1.24 8.88 -2.32
CA TRP A 34 -0.20 9.09 -2.25
C TRP A 34 -0.58 10.46 -1.68
N GLY A 35 0.20 11.00 -0.75
CA GLY A 35 0.02 12.37 -0.24
C GLY A 35 0.11 13.39 -1.37
N ARG A 36 1.15 13.30 -2.20
CA ARG A 36 1.32 14.18 -3.37
C ARG A 36 0.16 14.06 -4.36
N ARG A 37 -0.26 12.85 -4.70
CA ARG A 37 -1.41 12.63 -5.61
C ARG A 37 -2.71 13.22 -5.06
N LEU A 38 -2.94 13.12 -3.75
CA LEU A 38 -4.12 13.71 -3.11
C LEU A 38 -4.05 15.24 -3.08
N GLU A 39 -2.89 15.83 -2.86
CA GLU A 39 -2.70 17.28 -2.95
C GLU A 39 -2.92 17.81 -4.37
N GLU A 40 -2.44 17.10 -5.38
CA GLU A 40 -2.70 17.43 -6.79
C GLU A 40 -4.18 17.31 -7.12
N ALA A 41 -4.84 16.23 -6.68
CA ALA A 41 -6.27 16.03 -6.86
C ALA A 41 -7.11 17.14 -6.21
N ARG A 42 -6.75 17.58 -5.00
CA ARG A 42 -7.42 18.70 -4.30
C ARG A 42 -7.40 19.99 -5.09
N LYS A 43 -6.34 20.24 -5.88
CA LYS A 43 -6.26 21.42 -6.75
C LYS A 43 -7.15 21.32 -7.99
N GLN A 44 -7.51 20.10 -8.40
CA GLN A 44 -8.32 19.83 -9.60
C GLN A 44 -9.81 19.76 -9.29
N GLY A 45 -10.18 19.37 -8.07
CA GLY A 45 -11.57 19.35 -7.59
C GLY A 45 -11.92 18.08 -6.82
N THR A 46 -13.09 18.09 -6.19
CA THR A 46 -13.55 17.02 -5.30
C THR A 46 -13.72 15.68 -6.02
N ASP A 47 -14.16 15.69 -7.28
CA ASP A 47 -14.35 14.47 -8.08
C ASP A 47 -13.03 13.73 -8.30
N VAL A 48 -11.96 14.47 -8.57
CA VAL A 48 -10.61 13.89 -8.76
C VAL A 48 -10.06 13.35 -7.44
N VAL A 49 -10.37 14.00 -6.31
CA VAL A 49 -9.99 13.49 -4.97
C VAL A 49 -10.68 12.16 -4.69
N ALA A 50 -11.96 12.04 -5.03
CA ALA A 50 -12.70 10.80 -4.90
C ALA A 50 -12.08 9.70 -5.76
N GLU A 51 -11.81 9.98 -7.04
CA GLU A 51 -11.17 9.04 -7.98
C GLU A 51 -9.82 8.51 -7.43
N VAL A 52 -8.92 9.41 -7.03
CA VAL A 52 -7.60 9.03 -6.48
C VAL A 52 -7.73 8.19 -5.20
N THR A 53 -8.73 8.50 -4.36
CA THR A 53 -8.99 7.75 -3.13
C THR A 53 -9.50 6.34 -3.44
N PHE A 54 -10.42 6.19 -4.39
CA PHE A 54 -10.91 4.90 -4.85
C PHE A 54 -9.82 4.06 -5.50
N ASP A 55 -8.97 4.66 -6.32
CA ASP A 55 -7.85 3.97 -6.95
C ASP A 55 -6.84 3.44 -5.92
N ARG A 56 -6.54 4.25 -4.90
CA ARG A 56 -5.68 3.82 -3.79
C ARG A 56 -6.29 2.62 -3.06
N LEU A 57 -7.59 2.69 -2.74
CA LEU A 57 -8.30 1.62 -2.06
C LEU A 57 -8.29 0.33 -2.89
N ARG A 58 -8.66 0.42 -4.17
CA ARG A 58 -8.65 -0.70 -5.11
C ARG A 58 -7.29 -1.37 -5.18
N SER A 59 -6.21 -0.60 -5.30
CA SER A 59 -4.84 -1.14 -5.34
C SER A 59 -4.47 -1.95 -4.08
N VAL A 60 -5.04 -1.61 -2.93
CA VAL A 60 -4.85 -2.37 -1.68
C VAL A 60 -5.67 -3.66 -1.71
N LEU A 61 -6.95 -3.58 -2.08
CA LEU A 61 -7.86 -4.73 -2.13
C LEU A 61 -7.43 -5.78 -3.17
N GLU A 62 -6.94 -5.37 -4.33
CA GLU A 62 -6.43 -6.26 -5.39
C GLU A 62 -5.21 -7.08 -4.96
N ARG A 63 -4.50 -6.68 -3.89
CA ARG A 63 -3.36 -7.44 -3.34
C ARG A 63 -3.78 -8.47 -2.31
N LEU A 64 -5.03 -8.45 -1.88
CA LEU A 64 -5.57 -9.41 -0.93
C LEU A 64 -5.98 -10.72 -1.64
N PRO A 65 -5.95 -11.85 -0.93
CA PRO A 65 -6.60 -13.09 -1.35
C PRO A 65 -8.10 -12.85 -1.62
N GLN A 66 -8.69 -13.63 -2.53
CA GLN A 66 -10.06 -13.44 -3.02
C GLN A 66 -11.08 -13.26 -1.89
N GLU A 67 -11.13 -14.18 -0.92
CA GLU A 67 -12.08 -14.10 0.20
C GLU A 67 -11.91 -12.85 1.08
N ALA A 68 -10.68 -12.34 1.22
CA ALA A 68 -10.41 -11.12 1.98
C ALA A 68 -10.72 -9.87 1.16
N ARG A 69 -10.55 -9.94 -0.16
CA ARG A 69 -10.89 -8.88 -1.11
C ARG A 69 -12.40 -8.65 -1.15
N ASP A 70 -13.18 -9.71 -1.26
CA ASP A 70 -14.64 -9.63 -1.36
C ASP A 70 -15.25 -9.00 -0.09
N ARG A 71 -14.86 -9.48 1.09
CA ARG A 71 -15.23 -8.86 2.37
C ARG A 71 -14.75 -7.40 2.49
N GLY A 72 -13.59 -7.09 1.91
CA GLY A 72 -13.06 -5.73 1.87
C GLY A 72 -13.93 -4.79 1.05
N TYR A 73 -14.41 -5.23 -0.11
CA TYR A 73 -15.35 -4.45 -0.93
C TYR A 73 -16.69 -4.25 -0.23
N GLU A 74 -17.25 -5.29 0.39
CA GLU A 74 -18.50 -5.18 1.17
C GLU A 74 -18.38 -4.14 2.29
N ALA A 75 -17.29 -4.20 3.07
CA ALA A 75 -17.06 -3.26 4.17
C ALA A 75 -16.94 -1.81 3.69
N VAL A 76 -16.30 -1.59 2.54
CA VAL A 76 -16.19 -0.26 1.94
C VAL A 76 -17.55 0.26 1.51
N THR A 77 -18.34 -0.56 0.81
CA THR A 77 -19.69 -0.17 0.37
C THR A 77 -20.56 0.22 1.56
N ALA A 78 -20.58 -0.60 2.61
CA ALA A 78 -21.33 -0.31 3.83
C ALA A 78 -20.88 1.01 4.50
N ALA A 79 -19.57 1.29 4.50
CA ALA A 79 -19.07 2.56 5.03
C ALA A 79 -19.53 3.77 4.19
N LEU A 80 -19.53 3.65 2.86
CA LEU A 80 -20.01 4.71 1.97
C LEU A 80 -21.50 4.94 2.10
N GLU A 81 -22.29 3.88 2.24
CA GLU A 81 -23.73 3.98 2.50
C GLU A 81 -24.01 4.71 3.82
N ASN A 82 -23.29 4.36 4.88
CA ASN A 82 -23.43 5.04 6.18
C ASN A 82 -23.06 6.54 6.08
N ILE A 83 -21.97 6.88 5.39
CA ILE A 83 -21.60 8.27 5.13
C ILE A 83 -22.73 8.99 4.38
N ARG A 84 -23.28 8.37 3.32
CA ARG A 84 -24.39 8.93 2.55
C ARG A 84 -25.61 9.16 3.42
N GLU A 85 -26.01 8.18 4.23
CA GLU A 85 -27.16 8.27 5.13
C GLU A 85 -26.99 9.36 6.19
N THR A 86 -25.80 9.45 6.79
CA THR A 86 -25.47 10.48 7.79
C THR A 86 -25.54 11.90 7.22
N HIS A 87 -25.18 12.08 5.95
CA HIS A 87 -25.19 13.39 5.28
C HIS A 87 -26.47 13.69 4.48
N ALA A 88 -27.38 12.73 4.35
CA ALA A 88 -28.69 12.92 3.73
C ALA A 88 -29.79 13.32 4.73
N GLN A 89 -29.50 13.26 6.03
CA GLN A 89 -30.33 13.77 7.13
C GLN A 89 -30.04 15.24 7.41
#